data_AF-A0A849PJU9-F1
#
_entry.id   AF-A0A849PJU9-F1
#
_cell.length_a   1.000
_cell.length_b   1.000
_cell.length_c   1.000
_cell.angle_alpha   90.00
_cell.angle_beta   90.00
_cell.angle_gamma   90.00
#
_symmetry.space_group_name_H-M   'P 1'
#
loop_
_entity.id
_entity.type
_entity.pdbx_description
1 polymer ?
#
loop_
_entity_poly.entity_id
_entity_poly.type
_entity_poly.pdbx_seq_one_letter_code
_entity_poly.pdbx_strand_id
1 'polypeptide(L)'
;NPDIASDSTDLIDLADTVRESESDAAQKLADCIEQGVAFHHAGLISEHRRIVEDGFRSNRIKVIACTPTLAFGLNLPARRVIIKSYHRYDPNYGMQPIPILEYKQMAGRAGRPHLDPSGECVLIAKNFSEMEWLRENYIESDPEPIHSKLGTESALRSHILSAIAGMFATTHKELMDFLELTFFAAQQETSYLRDIVENVLDFLSENEMVTTAGESLDPTPLGRLVSRLYLDPLGASIIIDGLRSRDDASDLTLLHLICRTPDIRKLYLRKNDYGWVRNLASEMQEEFTYSPDMFDTEYKYEWFLSEVKTAAMLLDWTSEVQDKATESKFGIGGGDIRGIADTAQWIMYATARLSGHVGTPHTKRASDLTECLKHGVKPELLSLVAIRGIGRVRARRLYDAGYVTPESLLAAGDARIGEIVGPKVAQNAIREIEIG
;
A
#
# COMPACT_ATOMS: atom_id res chain seq x y z
N ASN A 1 10.30 41.60 14.48
CA ASN A 1 10.47 40.54 15.49
C ASN A 1 11.69 39.73 15.08
N PRO A 2 12.79 39.70 15.85
CA PRO A 2 14.06 39.06 15.47
C PRO A 2 13.94 37.56 15.15
N ASP A 3 12.89 36.90 15.65
CA ASP A 3 12.61 35.47 15.44
C ASP A 3 12.15 35.09 14.02
N ILE A 4 11.78 36.05 13.16
CA ILE A 4 11.28 35.73 11.81
C ILE A 4 12.43 35.38 10.85
N ALA A 5 13.64 35.91 11.09
CA ALA A 5 14.78 35.70 10.20
C ALA A 5 15.49 34.36 10.45
N SER A 6 15.50 33.84 11.69
CA SER A 6 16.02 32.50 11.99
C SER A 6 15.05 31.40 11.53
N ASP A 7 13.73 31.63 11.65
CA ASP A 7 12.70 30.70 11.17
C ASP A 7 12.76 30.50 9.64
N SER A 8 13.21 31.49 8.85
CA SER A 8 13.25 31.40 7.39
C SER A 8 14.36 30.50 6.85
N THR A 9 15.57 30.53 7.45
CA THR A 9 16.69 29.70 6.98
C THR A 9 16.43 28.22 7.25
N ASP A 10 15.85 27.94 8.41
CA ASP A 10 15.44 26.59 8.78
C ASP A 10 14.37 26.03 7.82
N LEU A 11 13.39 26.82 7.38
CA LEU A 11 12.36 26.34 6.45
C LEU A 11 12.94 26.07 5.05
N ILE A 12 13.92 26.86 4.62
CA ILE A 12 14.64 26.65 3.36
C ILE A 12 15.37 25.30 3.38
N ASP A 13 16.08 24.98 4.46
CA ASP A 13 16.79 23.70 4.57
C ASP A 13 15.85 22.47 4.50
N LEU A 14 14.66 22.58 5.11
CA LEU A 14 13.64 21.52 4.99
C LEU A 14 13.09 21.42 3.57
N ALA A 15 12.81 22.56 2.94
CA ALA A 15 12.31 22.62 1.58
C ALA A 15 13.34 22.04 0.58
N ASP A 16 14.60 22.37 0.75
CA ASP A 16 15.69 21.87 -0.10
C ASP A 16 15.88 20.36 0.03
N THR A 17 15.74 19.81 1.25
CA THR A 17 15.73 18.35 1.46
C THR A 17 14.58 17.69 0.68
N VAL A 18 13.40 18.30 0.64
CA VAL A 18 12.26 17.78 -0.13
C VAL A 18 12.49 17.92 -1.64
N ARG A 19 13.15 18.98 -2.09
CA ARG A 19 13.48 19.23 -3.52
C ARG A 19 14.50 18.25 -4.10
N GLU A 20 15.27 17.56 -3.27
CA GLU A 20 16.13 16.46 -3.75
C GLU A 20 15.32 15.38 -4.49
N SER A 21 14.02 15.25 -4.19
CA SER A 21 13.10 14.43 -4.95
C SER A 21 12.56 15.21 -6.17
N GLU A 22 12.84 14.72 -7.37
CA GLU A 22 12.44 15.37 -8.64
C GLU A 22 10.93 15.26 -8.98
N SER A 23 10.07 14.96 -8.01
CA SER A 23 8.63 14.80 -8.24
C SER A 23 7.88 16.13 -8.18
N ASP A 24 6.80 16.27 -8.98
CA ASP A 24 6.01 17.51 -9.00
C ASP A 24 5.32 17.77 -7.65
N ALA A 25 4.96 16.71 -6.93
CA ALA A 25 4.43 16.79 -5.58
C ALA A 25 5.49 17.28 -4.59
N ALA A 26 6.73 16.82 -4.71
CA ALA A 26 7.84 17.26 -3.87
C ALA A 26 8.14 18.75 -4.06
N GLN A 27 8.22 19.21 -5.31
CA GLN A 27 8.46 20.63 -5.58
C GLN A 27 7.36 21.52 -4.99
N LYS A 28 6.08 21.17 -5.22
CA LYS A 28 4.96 21.91 -4.64
C LYS A 28 4.98 21.89 -3.11
N LEU A 29 5.37 20.77 -2.50
CA LEU A 29 5.47 20.66 -1.05
C LEU A 29 6.58 21.56 -0.51
N ALA A 30 7.74 21.57 -1.15
CA ALA A 30 8.86 22.43 -0.78
C ALA A 30 8.49 23.91 -0.86
N ASP A 31 7.85 24.34 -1.95
CA ASP A 31 7.38 25.71 -2.13
C ASP A 31 6.36 26.11 -1.04
N CYS A 32 5.52 25.16 -0.59
CA CYS A 32 4.63 25.38 0.55
C CYS A 32 5.43 25.54 1.86
N ILE A 33 6.40 24.65 2.10
CA ILE A 33 7.18 24.60 3.35
C ILE A 33 7.96 25.90 3.56
N GLU A 34 8.51 26.50 2.50
CA GLU A 34 9.19 27.80 2.57
C GLU A 34 8.28 28.92 3.09
N GLN A 35 6.97 28.78 2.89
CA GLN A 35 5.96 29.72 3.39
C GLN A 35 5.41 29.32 4.76
N GLY A 36 5.99 28.31 5.41
CA GLY A 36 5.57 27.80 6.72
C GLY A 36 4.27 27.00 6.68
N VAL A 37 3.84 26.51 5.51
CA VAL A 37 2.64 25.69 5.33
C VAL A 37 2.98 24.37 4.63
N ALA A 38 2.18 23.34 4.81
CA ALA A 38 2.41 22.07 4.11
C ALA A 38 1.10 21.36 3.80
N PHE A 39 1.14 20.44 2.84
CA PHE A 39 0.07 19.46 2.65
C PHE A 39 0.56 18.07 3.05
N HIS A 40 -0.37 17.20 3.49
CA HIS A 40 -0.05 15.85 3.93
C HIS A 40 -1.11 14.83 3.46
N HIS A 41 -0.69 13.84 2.71
CA HIS A 41 -1.54 12.76 2.22
C HIS A 41 -0.73 11.51 1.86
N ALA A 42 -1.41 10.37 1.66
CA ALA A 42 -0.78 9.09 1.35
C ALA A 42 0.06 9.09 0.06
N GLY A 43 -0.27 9.95 -0.92
CA GLY A 43 0.52 10.11 -2.14
C GLY A 43 1.91 10.75 -1.97
N LEU A 44 2.23 11.35 -0.81
CA LEU A 44 3.60 11.77 -0.48
C LEU A 44 4.41 10.57 -0.05
N ILE A 45 5.71 10.55 -0.33
CA ILE A 45 6.60 9.50 0.16
C ILE A 45 6.80 9.60 1.69
N SER A 46 7.13 8.49 2.33
CA SER A 46 7.27 8.40 3.80
C SER A 46 8.24 9.44 4.36
N GLU A 47 9.34 9.69 3.67
CA GLU A 47 10.36 10.66 4.05
C GLU A 47 9.79 12.09 4.10
N HIS A 48 9.04 12.49 3.07
CA HIS A 48 8.41 13.81 3.00
C HIS A 48 7.31 13.98 4.05
N ARG A 49 6.51 12.92 4.28
CA ARG A 49 5.51 12.93 5.35
C ARG A 49 6.17 13.19 6.70
N ARG A 50 7.27 12.48 7.01
CA ARG A 50 8.04 12.68 8.24
C ARG A 50 8.60 14.10 8.37
N ILE A 51 9.12 14.69 7.29
CA ILE A 51 9.59 16.08 7.27
C ILE A 51 8.46 17.05 7.66
N VAL A 52 7.27 16.87 7.10
CA VAL A 52 6.09 17.70 7.42
C VAL A 52 5.67 17.52 8.88
N GLU A 53 5.62 16.27 9.36
CA GLU A 53 5.21 15.93 10.73
C GLU A 53 6.19 16.49 11.77
N ASP A 54 7.49 16.31 11.55
CA ASP A 54 8.56 16.81 12.42
C ASP A 54 8.64 18.35 12.37
N GLY A 55 8.48 18.95 11.19
CA GLY A 55 8.41 20.40 11.00
C GLY A 55 7.21 21.02 11.72
N PHE A 56 6.05 20.37 11.72
CA PHE A 56 4.87 20.85 12.44
C PHE A 56 5.00 20.67 13.96
N ARG A 57 5.52 19.51 14.41
CA ARG A 57 5.74 19.25 15.84
C ARG A 57 6.75 20.21 16.46
N SER A 58 7.77 20.60 15.70
CA SER A 58 8.76 21.61 16.10
C SER A 58 8.28 23.06 15.92
N ASN A 59 7.01 23.26 15.54
CA ASN A 59 6.40 24.57 15.32
C ASN A 59 7.09 25.40 14.22
N ARG A 60 7.84 24.77 13.30
CA ARG A 60 8.42 25.42 12.11
C ARG A 60 7.36 25.58 11.03
N ILE A 61 6.65 24.49 10.72
CA ILE A 61 5.45 24.51 9.87
C ILE A 61 4.26 24.90 10.75
N LYS A 62 3.54 25.96 10.36
CA LYS A 62 2.43 26.52 11.15
C LYS A 62 1.07 25.94 10.77
N VAL A 63 0.90 25.49 9.52
CA VAL A 63 -0.36 24.94 9.00
C VAL A 63 -0.10 23.69 8.18
N ILE A 64 -0.88 22.63 8.44
CA ILE A 64 -0.97 21.45 7.57
C ILE A 64 -2.38 21.37 6.99
N ALA A 65 -2.48 21.22 5.67
CA ALA A 65 -3.70 20.76 5.00
C ALA A 65 -3.59 19.27 4.70
N CYS A 66 -4.45 18.42 5.30
CA CYS A 66 -4.30 16.97 5.20
C CYS A 66 -5.58 16.23 4.80
N THR A 67 -5.38 15.04 4.24
CA THR A 67 -6.44 14.03 4.09
C THR A 67 -6.68 13.28 5.42
N PRO A 68 -7.80 12.54 5.58
CA PRO A 68 -8.15 11.88 6.85
C PRO A 68 -7.10 10.91 7.41
N THR A 69 -6.19 10.40 6.59
CA THR A 69 -5.08 9.52 7.00
C THR A 69 -4.27 10.08 8.19
N LEU A 70 -4.11 11.41 8.29
CA LEU A 70 -3.39 12.03 9.41
C LEU A 70 -4.22 11.99 10.72
N ALA A 71 -5.55 12.03 10.63
CA ALA A 71 -6.44 12.06 11.78
C ALA A 71 -6.36 10.78 12.63
N PHE A 72 -6.02 9.63 12.02
CA PHE A 72 -5.97 8.33 12.69
C PHE A 72 -4.55 7.85 13.05
N GLY A 73 -3.52 8.31 12.33
CA GLY A 73 -2.20 7.66 12.35
C GLY A 73 -1.14 8.28 13.27
N LEU A 74 -1.30 9.51 13.74
CA LEU A 74 -0.19 10.26 14.37
C LEU A 74 -0.65 11.13 15.53
N ASN A 75 0.20 11.22 16.57
CA ASN A 75 0.00 12.16 17.67
C ASN A 75 0.51 13.56 17.28
N LEU A 76 -0.29 14.28 16.48
CA LEU A 76 -0.02 15.65 16.04
C LEU A 76 -1.19 16.57 16.44
N PRO A 77 -1.25 17.01 17.72
CA PRO A 77 -2.26 17.96 18.14
C PRO A 77 -1.98 19.36 17.59
N ALA A 78 -3.04 20.11 17.31
CA ALA A 78 -2.98 21.48 16.83
C ALA A 78 -3.87 22.36 17.69
N ARG A 79 -3.54 23.63 17.91
CA ARG A 79 -4.43 24.55 18.65
C ARG A 79 -5.83 24.60 18.03
N ARG A 80 -5.90 24.62 16.70
CA ARG A 80 -7.13 24.69 15.92
C ARG A 80 -7.15 23.61 14.84
N VAL A 81 -8.29 22.95 14.71
CA VAL A 81 -8.60 22.03 13.61
C VAL A 81 -9.73 22.62 12.77
N ILE A 82 -9.59 22.59 11.45
CA ILE A 82 -10.60 23.05 10.51
C ILE A 82 -11.01 21.90 9.60
N ILE A 83 -12.27 21.47 9.71
CA ILE A 83 -12.84 20.42 8.89
C ILE A 83 -13.56 21.10 7.72
N LYS A 84 -12.87 21.12 6.57
CA LYS A 84 -13.34 21.82 5.37
C LYS A 84 -14.58 21.18 4.73
N SER A 85 -14.67 19.84 4.75
CA SER A 85 -15.76 19.08 4.15
C SER A 85 -16.13 17.93 5.08
N TYR A 86 -17.42 17.75 5.31
CA TYR A 86 -17.96 16.56 5.97
C TYR A 86 -18.44 15.51 4.97
N HIS A 87 -18.27 15.74 3.66
CA HIS A 87 -18.57 14.75 2.63
C HIS A 87 -17.29 14.15 2.05
N ARG A 88 -17.30 12.83 1.85
CA ARG A 88 -16.26 12.04 1.16
C ARG A 88 -16.89 11.18 0.09
N TYR A 89 -16.20 11.00 -1.04
CA TYR A 89 -16.63 10.10 -2.10
C TYR A 89 -16.47 8.63 -1.67
N ASP A 90 -17.54 7.87 -1.86
CA ASP A 90 -17.60 6.42 -1.76
C ASP A 90 -17.82 5.83 -3.17
N PRO A 91 -17.06 4.80 -3.59
CA PRO A 91 -17.21 4.20 -4.91
C PRO A 91 -18.59 3.64 -5.22
N ASN A 92 -19.30 3.13 -4.20
CA ASN A 92 -20.61 2.49 -4.36
C ASN A 92 -21.75 3.49 -4.21
N TYR A 93 -21.58 4.51 -3.37
CA TYR A 93 -22.66 5.42 -2.97
C TYR A 93 -22.45 6.89 -3.36
N GLY A 94 -21.34 7.22 -4.02
CA GLY A 94 -21.01 8.61 -4.40
C GLY A 94 -20.62 9.47 -3.20
N MET A 95 -20.90 10.77 -3.23
CA MET A 95 -20.58 11.65 -2.10
C MET A 95 -21.44 11.33 -0.88
N GLN A 96 -20.82 10.86 0.19
CA GLN A 96 -21.47 10.48 1.45
C GLN A 96 -20.95 11.34 2.61
N PRO A 97 -21.76 11.61 3.63
CA PRO A 97 -21.28 12.16 4.88
C PRO A 97 -20.21 11.25 5.51
N ILE A 98 -19.18 11.84 6.12
CA ILE A 98 -18.20 11.08 6.90
C ILE A 98 -18.86 10.55 8.19
N PRO A 99 -18.40 9.42 8.73
CA PRO A 99 -18.88 8.93 10.03
C PRO A 99 -18.66 9.96 11.15
N ILE A 100 -19.57 10.00 12.12
CA ILE A 100 -19.48 10.85 13.30
C ILE A 100 -18.21 10.52 14.09
N LEU A 101 -17.87 9.23 14.22
CA LEU A 101 -16.62 8.81 14.85
C LEU A 101 -15.38 9.46 14.20
N GLU A 102 -15.36 9.54 12.87
CA GLU A 102 -14.25 10.18 12.14
C GLU A 102 -14.20 11.70 12.38
N TYR A 103 -15.36 12.36 12.40
CA TYR A 103 -15.45 13.76 12.81
C TYR A 103 -14.90 13.97 14.23
N LYS A 104 -15.33 13.16 15.21
CA LYS A 104 -14.89 13.29 16.61
C LYS A 104 -13.38 13.04 16.75
N GLN A 105 -12.81 12.10 15.99
CA GLN A 105 -11.37 11.86 15.94
C GLN A 105 -10.60 13.06 15.37
N MET A 106 -11.10 13.69 14.30
CA MET A 106 -10.51 14.93 13.78
C MET A 106 -10.62 16.07 14.79
N ALA A 107 -11.81 16.28 15.36
CA ALA A 107 -12.05 17.33 16.35
C ALA A 107 -11.19 17.16 17.60
N GLY A 108 -10.98 15.91 18.05
CA GLY A 108 -10.12 15.57 19.20
C GLY A 108 -8.64 15.87 19.02
N ARG A 109 -8.19 16.21 17.80
CA ARG A 109 -6.82 16.73 17.56
C ARG A 109 -6.68 18.20 17.94
N ALA A 110 -7.78 18.91 18.20
CA ALA A 110 -7.75 20.31 18.60
C ALA A 110 -7.37 20.47 20.08
N GLY A 111 -6.41 21.36 20.35
CA GLY A 111 -5.83 21.63 21.65
C GLY A 111 -4.53 20.84 21.87
N ARG A 112 -3.43 21.55 22.11
CA ARG A 112 -2.14 20.92 22.46
C ARG A 112 -2.03 20.81 23.98
N PRO A 113 -1.94 19.58 24.53
CA PRO A 113 -1.76 19.38 25.96
C PRO A 113 -0.61 20.23 26.51
N HIS A 114 -0.84 20.91 27.63
CA HIS A 114 0.12 21.78 28.33
C HIS A 114 0.58 23.05 27.58
N LEU A 115 0.15 23.28 26.34
CA LEU A 115 0.53 24.47 25.56
C LEU A 115 -0.63 25.43 25.33
N ASP A 116 -1.84 24.91 25.10
CA ASP A 116 -3.03 25.73 24.83
C ASP A 116 -4.03 25.67 26.00
N PRO A 117 -4.65 26.80 26.38
CA PRO A 117 -5.70 26.80 27.41
C PRO A 117 -6.99 26.11 26.95
N SER A 118 -7.23 26.06 25.63
CA SER A 118 -8.35 25.37 25.00
C SER A 118 -8.02 25.04 23.54
N GLY A 119 -8.62 23.97 23.02
CA GLY A 119 -8.62 23.63 21.60
C GLY A 119 -9.87 24.12 20.89
N GLU A 120 -9.76 24.43 19.61
CA GLU A 120 -10.90 24.85 18.78
C GLU A 120 -11.05 23.95 17.54
N CYS A 121 -12.23 23.38 17.34
CA CYS A 121 -12.57 22.67 16.11
C CYS A 121 -13.65 23.45 15.35
N VAL A 122 -13.42 23.72 14.07
CA VAL A 122 -14.34 24.45 13.19
C VAL A 122 -14.81 23.53 12.07
N LEU A 123 -16.12 23.40 11.91
CA LEU A 123 -16.77 22.69 10.82
C LEU A 123 -17.44 23.70 9.89
N ILE A 124 -17.15 23.65 8.59
CA ILE A 124 -17.58 24.68 7.64
C ILE A 124 -18.97 24.33 7.05
N ALA A 125 -19.92 25.25 7.23
CA ALA A 125 -21.25 25.21 6.60
C ALA A 125 -21.38 26.33 5.56
N LYS A 126 -22.17 26.11 4.50
CA LYS A 126 -22.44 27.10 3.44
C LYS A 126 -23.60 28.02 3.79
N ASN A 127 -24.55 27.57 4.62
CA ASN A 127 -25.72 28.34 5.02
C ASN A 127 -26.20 27.90 6.43
N PHE A 128 -27.17 28.64 6.97
CA PHE A 128 -27.70 28.41 8.31
C PHE A 128 -28.33 27.02 8.50
N SER A 129 -29.09 26.54 7.51
CA SER A 129 -29.70 25.20 7.57
C SER A 129 -28.66 24.08 7.63
N GLU A 130 -27.59 24.18 6.85
CA GLU A 130 -26.48 23.22 6.89
C GLU A 130 -25.72 23.32 8.21
N MET A 131 -25.52 24.54 8.75
CA MET A 131 -24.90 24.73 10.07
C MET A 131 -25.70 24.03 11.17
N GLU A 132 -27.02 24.18 11.16
CA GLU A 132 -27.91 23.54 12.13
C GLU A 132 -27.85 22.01 12.03
N TRP A 133 -27.93 21.48 10.80
CA TRP A 133 -27.81 20.04 10.57
C TRP A 133 -26.46 19.49 11.05
N LEU A 134 -25.35 20.21 10.80
CA LEU A 134 -24.01 19.81 11.25
C LEU A 134 -23.86 19.88 12.77
N ARG A 135 -24.49 20.87 13.43
CA ARG A 135 -24.54 20.96 14.89
C ARG A 135 -25.21 19.72 15.46
N GLU A 136 -26.41 19.40 15.00
CA GLU A 136 -27.19 18.26 15.48
C GLU A 136 -26.50 16.93 15.19
N ASN A 137 -26.05 16.69 13.96
CA ASN A 137 -25.57 15.37 13.51
C ASN A 137 -24.09 15.09 13.82
N TYR A 138 -23.27 16.11 14.12
CA TYR A 138 -21.85 15.90 14.44
C TYR A 138 -21.46 16.45 15.80
N ILE A 139 -21.80 17.72 16.11
CA ILE A 139 -21.33 18.33 17.36
C ILE A 139 -22.04 17.70 18.57
N GLU A 140 -23.36 17.57 18.47
CA GLU A 140 -24.22 17.15 19.59
C GLU A 140 -24.54 15.65 19.60
N SER A 141 -24.31 14.97 18.48
CA SER A 141 -24.49 13.52 18.39
C SER A 141 -23.30 12.73 18.93
N ASP A 142 -23.62 11.57 19.50
CA ASP A 142 -22.65 10.54 19.85
C ASP A 142 -22.16 9.78 18.61
N PRO A 143 -20.94 9.19 18.64
CA PRO A 143 -20.47 8.32 17.57
C PRO A 143 -21.40 7.13 17.29
N GLU A 144 -21.38 6.64 16.06
CA GLU A 144 -22.11 5.44 15.69
C GLU A 144 -21.62 4.21 16.49
N PRO A 145 -22.52 3.26 16.85
CA PRO A 145 -22.11 2.00 17.46
C PRO A 145 -21.12 1.23 16.57
N ILE A 146 -20.13 0.61 17.20
CA ILE A 146 -19.17 -0.24 16.49
C ILE A 146 -19.85 -1.58 16.20
N HIS A 147 -19.84 -1.97 14.93
CA HIS A 147 -20.35 -3.26 14.46
C HIS A 147 -19.20 -4.11 13.91
N SER A 148 -19.18 -5.40 14.29
CA SER A 148 -18.24 -6.36 13.73
C SER A 148 -18.40 -6.48 12.21
N LYS A 149 -17.26 -6.61 11.52
CA LYS A 149 -17.17 -6.82 10.05
C LYS A 149 -16.76 -8.25 9.69
N LEU A 150 -16.71 -9.15 10.68
CA LEU A 150 -16.23 -10.52 10.49
C LEU A 150 -17.18 -11.39 9.66
N GLY A 151 -18.48 -11.09 9.61
CA GLY A 151 -19.51 -11.94 8.98
C GLY A 151 -19.53 -11.95 7.45
N THR A 152 -18.39 -11.95 6.77
CA THR A 152 -18.30 -12.14 5.31
C THR A 152 -17.30 -13.23 4.98
N GLU A 153 -17.50 -13.95 3.87
CA GLU A 153 -16.54 -14.98 3.41
C GLU A 153 -15.13 -14.40 3.25
N SER A 154 -15.02 -13.21 2.63
CA SER A 154 -13.73 -12.52 2.45
C SER A 154 -12.99 -12.26 3.76
N ALA A 155 -13.70 -11.90 4.83
CA ALA A 155 -13.08 -11.67 6.13
C ALA A 155 -12.72 -12.99 6.82
N LEU A 156 -13.55 -14.02 6.67
CA LEU A 156 -13.41 -15.28 7.39
C LEU A 156 -12.42 -16.26 6.77
N ARG A 157 -12.22 -16.28 5.43
CA ARG A 157 -11.33 -17.23 4.75
C ARG A 157 -9.96 -17.36 5.41
N SER A 158 -9.25 -16.25 5.56
CA SER A 158 -7.91 -16.23 6.15
C SER A 158 -7.92 -16.62 7.62
N HIS A 159 -8.95 -16.21 8.37
CA HIS A 159 -9.07 -16.52 9.79
C HIS A 159 -9.40 -17.99 10.07
N ILE A 160 -10.31 -18.58 9.28
CA ILE A 160 -10.66 -20.00 9.37
C ILE A 160 -9.45 -20.85 9.00
N LEU A 161 -8.79 -20.56 7.87
CA LEU A 161 -7.56 -21.27 7.51
C LEU A 161 -6.48 -21.10 8.59
N SER A 162 -6.32 -19.92 9.17
CA SER A 162 -5.36 -19.67 10.25
C SER A 162 -5.67 -20.46 11.52
N ALA A 163 -6.94 -20.53 11.92
CA ALA A 163 -7.38 -21.31 13.08
C ALA A 163 -7.07 -22.81 12.91
N ILE A 164 -7.35 -23.37 11.73
CA ILE A 164 -7.07 -24.77 11.39
C ILE A 164 -5.56 -25.00 11.26
N ALA A 165 -4.84 -24.15 10.53
CA ALA A 165 -3.40 -24.25 10.33
C ALA A 165 -2.59 -24.12 11.63
N GLY A 166 -3.07 -23.30 12.56
CA GLY A 166 -2.52 -23.10 13.90
C GLY A 166 -2.92 -24.18 14.91
N MET A 167 -3.77 -25.15 14.52
CA MET A 167 -4.34 -26.18 15.39
C MET A 167 -5.16 -25.61 16.56
N PHE A 168 -5.75 -24.42 16.40
CA PHE A 168 -6.69 -23.84 17.36
C PHE A 168 -8.08 -24.47 17.24
N ALA A 169 -8.42 -24.96 16.05
CA ALA A 169 -9.63 -25.72 15.77
C ALA A 169 -9.28 -26.90 14.88
N THR A 170 -9.63 -28.11 15.31
CA THR A 170 -9.35 -29.37 14.61
C THR A 170 -10.63 -30.11 14.24
N THR A 171 -11.79 -29.58 14.63
CA THR A 171 -13.11 -30.10 14.23
C THR A 171 -14.05 -28.96 13.87
N HIS A 172 -15.13 -29.25 13.13
CA HIS A 172 -16.18 -28.28 12.82
C HIS A 172 -16.77 -27.65 14.08
N LYS A 173 -16.96 -28.45 15.13
CA LYS A 173 -17.46 -27.97 16.41
C LYS A 173 -16.49 -26.99 17.06
N GLU A 174 -15.21 -27.34 17.17
CA GLU A 174 -14.19 -26.45 17.77
C GLU A 174 -14.06 -25.14 17.00
N LEU A 175 -14.19 -25.19 15.67
CA LEU A 175 -14.17 -23.99 14.83
C LEU A 175 -15.37 -23.09 15.13
N MET A 176 -16.57 -23.66 15.24
CA MET A 176 -17.76 -22.89 15.62
C MET A 176 -17.65 -22.35 17.05
N ASP A 177 -17.23 -23.17 18.02
CA ASP A 177 -17.01 -22.76 19.42
C ASP A 177 -16.01 -21.57 19.47
N PHE A 178 -14.96 -21.59 18.65
CA PHE A 178 -14.01 -20.47 18.54
C PHE A 178 -14.66 -19.20 17.97
N LEU A 179 -15.46 -19.32 16.92
CA LEU A 179 -16.14 -18.19 16.29
C LEU A 179 -17.26 -17.59 17.16
N GLU A 180 -17.87 -18.39 18.03
CA GLU A 180 -18.86 -17.94 19.02
C GLU A 180 -18.26 -17.00 20.08
N LEU A 181 -16.93 -17.00 20.26
CA LEU A 181 -16.22 -16.07 21.15
C LEU A 181 -15.93 -14.70 20.52
N THR A 182 -16.30 -14.50 19.25
CA THR A 182 -15.99 -13.26 18.53
C THR A 182 -16.96 -12.13 18.84
N PHE A 183 -16.54 -10.88 18.63
CA PHE A 183 -17.42 -9.72 18.73
C PHE A 183 -18.61 -9.79 17.75
N PHE A 184 -18.47 -10.53 16.64
CA PHE A 184 -19.60 -10.77 15.72
C PHE A 184 -20.70 -11.59 16.39
N ALA A 185 -20.34 -12.73 16.97
CA ALA A 185 -21.28 -13.62 17.66
C ALA A 185 -21.90 -12.97 18.91
N ALA A 186 -21.19 -12.04 19.55
CA ALA A 186 -21.75 -11.23 20.65
C ALA A 186 -22.82 -10.22 20.20
N GLN A 187 -22.87 -9.86 18.92
CA GLN A 187 -23.78 -8.85 18.37
C GLN A 187 -24.92 -9.41 17.50
N GLN A 188 -24.70 -10.57 16.86
CA GLN A 188 -25.62 -11.14 15.88
C GLN A 188 -25.86 -12.63 16.14
N GLU A 189 -26.98 -13.14 15.64
CA GLU A 189 -27.26 -14.58 15.66
C GLU A 189 -26.26 -15.35 14.81
N THR A 190 -25.80 -16.50 15.30
CA THR A 190 -24.74 -17.30 14.69
C THR A 190 -25.21 -18.24 13.59
N SER A 191 -26.52 -18.27 13.31
CA SER A 191 -27.11 -19.11 12.24
C SER A 191 -26.51 -18.78 10.87
N TYR A 192 -26.43 -17.50 10.52
CA TYR A 192 -25.82 -17.02 9.27
C TYR A 192 -24.30 -17.30 9.20
N LEU A 193 -23.63 -17.32 10.35
CA LEU A 193 -22.19 -17.59 10.41
C LEU A 193 -21.87 -19.03 10.01
N ARG A 194 -22.75 -19.97 10.36
CA ARG A 194 -22.59 -21.38 10.01
C ARG A 194 -22.52 -21.57 8.49
N ASP A 195 -23.45 -20.99 7.74
CA ASP A 195 -23.49 -21.11 6.29
C ASP A 195 -22.21 -20.53 5.64
N ILE A 196 -21.72 -19.39 6.15
CA ILE A 196 -20.45 -18.81 5.69
C ILE A 196 -19.27 -19.74 6.00
N VAL A 197 -19.22 -20.32 7.19
CA VAL A 197 -18.15 -21.24 7.59
C VAL A 197 -18.11 -22.45 6.69
N GLU A 198 -19.26 -23.07 6.39
CA GLU A 198 -19.34 -24.22 5.48
C GLU A 198 -18.86 -23.84 4.07
N ASN A 199 -19.34 -22.72 3.50
CA ASN A 199 -18.86 -22.25 2.19
C ASN A 199 -17.35 -22.03 2.16
N VAL A 200 -16.78 -21.48 3.24
CA VAL A 200 -15.34 -21.26 3.35
C VAL A 200 -14.58 -22.59 3.47
N LEU A 201 -15.09 -23.55 4.24
CA LEU A 201 -14.48 -24.87 4.36
C LEU A 201 -14.51 -25.63 3.03
N ASP A 202 -15.62 -25.58 2.32
CA ASP A 202 -15.76 -26.14 0.96
C ASP A 202 -14.73 -25.51 0.03
N PHE A 203 -14.65 -24.18 -0.01
CA PHE A 203 -13.64 -23.46 -0.81
C PHE A 203 -12.20 -23.89 -0.44
N LEU A 204 -11.87 -23.96 0.86
CA LEU A 204 -10.53 -24.37 1.31
C LEU A 204 -10.21 -25.82 0.96
N SER A 205 -11.22 -26.69 0.97
CA SER A 205 -11.09 -28.11 0.60
C SER A 205 -10.91 -28.28 -0.90
N GLU A 206 -11.73 -27.62 -1.72
CA GLU A 206 -11.62 -27.62 -3.18
C GLU A 206 -10.26 -27.10 -3.67
N ASN A 207 -9.66 -26.15 -2.94
CA ASN A 207 -8.35 -25.59 -3.24
C ASN A 207 -7.18 -26.29 -2.50
N GLU A 208 -7.41 -27.51 -2.00
CA GLU A 208 -6.39 -28.36 -1.38
C GLU A 208 -5.66 -27.70 -0.18
N MET A 209 -6.30 -26.76 0.53
CA MET A 209 -5.71 -26.07 1.69
C MET A 209 -6.08 -26.73 3.02
N VAL A 210 -7.26 -27.34 3.08
CA VAL A 210 -7.77 -28.11 4.21
C VAL A 210 -8.29 -29.44 3.71
N THR A 211 -8.12 -30.51 4.48
CA THR A 211 -8.79 -31.79 4.27
C THR A 211 -9.85 -31.99 5.33
N THR A 212 -11.05 -32.37 4.89
CA THR A 212 -12.18 -32.70 5.77
C THR A 212 -12.37 -34.22 5.79
N ALA A 213 -12.37 -34.82 6.99
CA ALA A 213 -12.57 -36.27 7.16
C ALA A 213 -13.56 -36.51 8.32
N GLY A 214 -14.84 -36.70 7.98
CA GLY A 214 -15.90 -36.66 8.98
C GLY A 214 -15.95 -35.29 9.63
N GLU A 215 -15.78 -35.22 10.95
CA GLU A 215 -15.73 -33.95 11.68
C GLU A 215 -14.32 -33.30 11.70
N SER A 216 -13.26 -34.04 11.34
CA SER A 216 -11.87 -33.58 11.41
C SER A 216 -11.56 -32.51 10.35
N LEU A 217 -10.86 -31.47 10.78
CA LEU A 217 -10.35 -30.38 9.96
C LEU A 217 -8.83 -30.37 10.07
N ASP A 218 -8.15 -30.76 8.99
CA ASP A 218 -6.70 -30.86 8.95
C ASP A 218 -6.12 -29.94 7.87
N PRO A 219 -5.15 -29.07 8.21
CA PRO A 219 -4.53 -28.21 7.21
C PRO A 219 -3.51 -28.99 6.38
N THR A 220 -3.57 -28.83 5.07
CA THR A 220 -2.58 -29.41 4.16
C THR A 220 -1.23 -28.67 4.26
N PRO A 221 -0.14 -29.22 3.72
CA PRO A 221 1.12 -28.47 3.56
C PRO A 221 0.94 -27.14 2.82
N LEU A 222 0.05 -27.10 1.82
CA LEU A 222 -0.32 -25.88 1.10
C LEU A 222 -1.04 -24.89 2.03
N GLY A 223 -2.09 -25.33 2.74
CA GLY A 223 -2.82 -24.47 3.66
C GLY A 223 -1.94 -23.86 4.76
N ARG A 224 -1.01 -24.66 5.30
CA ARG A 224 0.01 -24.16 6.26
C ARG A 224 0.98 -23.16 5.61
N LEU A 225 1.28 -23.30 4.32
CA LEU A 225 2.11 -22.33 3.61
C LEU A 225 1.34 -21.02 3.41
N VAL A 226 0.12 -21.07 2.88
CA VAL A 226 -0.74 -19.89 2.64
C VAL A 226 -0.98 -19.11 3.94
N SER A 227 -1.34 -19.80 5.02
CA SER A 227 -1.51 -19.20 6.35
C SER A 227 -0.23 -18.49 6.85
N ARG A 228 0.94 -19.11 6.70
CA ARG A 228 2.22 -18.49 7.10
C ARG A 228 2.64 -17.30 6.23
N LEU A 229 2.22 -17.29 4.95
CA LEU A 229 2.45 -16.17 4.04
C LEU A 229 1.50 -14.99 4.32
N TYR A 230 0.46 -15.22 5.14
CA TYR A 230 -0.59 -14.25 5.45
C TYR A 230 -1.39 -13.80 4.22
N LEU A 231 -1.41 -14.63 3.19
CA LEU A 231 -2.08 -14.36 1.91
C LEU A 231 -3.54 -14.82 2.00
N ASP A 232 -4.49 -14.07 1.42
CA ASP A 232 -5.88 -14.53 1.30
C ASP A 232 -5.91 -15.89 0.54
N PRO A 233 -6.63 -16.91 1.04
CA PRO A 233 -6.81 -18.17 0.34
C PRO A 233 -7.29 -18.04 -1.12
N LEU A 234 -8.12 -17.05 -1.44
CA LEU A 234 -8.49 -16.74 -2.82
C LEU A 234 -7.33 -16.16 -3.62
N GLY A 235 -6.51 -15.30 -3.02
CA GLY A 235 -5.29 -14.81 -3.66
C GLY A 235 -4.34 -15.95 -4.00
N ALA A 236 -4.16 -16.89 -3.07
CA ALA A 236 -3.33 -18.07 -3.26
C ALA A 236 -3.85 -18.99 -4.37
N SER A 237 -5.16 -19.25 -4.44
CA SER A 237 -5.73 -20.09 -5.51
C SER A 237 -5.59 -19.44 -6.89
N ILE A 238 -5.88 -18.14 -7.00
CA ILE A 238 -5.69 -17.36 -8.24
C ILE A 238 -4.24 -17.48 -8.73
N ILE A 239 -3.27 -17.33 -7.82
CA ILE A 239 -1.84 -17.45 -8.15
C ILE A 239 -1.52 -18.88 -8.61
N ILE A 240 -1.91 -19.90 -7.85
CA ILE A 240 -1.60 -21.30 -8.19
C ILE A 240 -2.16 -21.67 -9.57
N ASP A 241 -3.41 -21.31 -9.85
CA ASP A 241 -4.06 -21.59 -11.13
C ASP A 241 -3.32 -20.89 -12.28
N GLY A 242 -2.96 -19.62 -12.11
CA GLY A 242 -2.19 -18.88 -13.10
C GLY A 242 -0.77 -19.40 -13.32
N LEU A 243 -0.11 -19.91 -12.27
CA LEU A 243 1.20 -20.54 -12.38
C LEU A 243 1.14 -21.90 -13.07
N ARG A 244 0.04 -22.65 -12.90
CA ARG A 244 -0.20 -23.96 -13.55
C ARG A 244 -0.66 -23.81 -15.00
N SER A 245 -1.26 -22.69 -15.37
CA SER A 245 -1.82 -22.51 -16.72
C SER A 245 -0.77 -22.33 -17.81
N ARG A 246 0.49 -22.03 -17.45
CA ARG A 246 1.59 -21.85 -18.41
C ARG A 246 2.97 -21.99 -17.77
N ASP A 247 3.96 -22.43 -18.56
CA ASP A 247 5.35 -22.61 -18.12
C ASP A 247 6.26 -21.42 -18.47
N ASP A 248 5.82 -20.51 -19.33
CA ASP A 248 6.61 -19.44 -19.95
C ASP A 248 6.24 -18.03 -19.46
N ALA A 249 5.80 -17.89 -18.21
CA ALA A 249 5.32 -16.62 -17.66
C ALA A 249 6.39 -15.51 -17.70
N SER A 250 6.09 -14.39 -18.35
CA SER A 250 6.95 -13.20 -18.35
C SER A 250 6.82 -12.42 -17.03
N ASP A 251 7.62 -11.36 -16.87
CA ASP A 251 7.46 -10.43 -15.74
C ASP A 251 6.06 -9.79 -15.76
N LEU A 252 5.54 -9.42 -16.94
CA LEU A 252 4.19 -8.86 -17.06
C LEU A 252 3.12 -9.88 -16.68
N THR A 253 3.28 -11.15 -17.08
CA THR A 253 2.38 -12.24 -16.65
C THR A 253 2.31 -12.33 -15.14
N LEU A 254 3.46 -12.38 -14.46
CA LEU A 254 3.53 -12.53 -13.00
C LEU A 254 3.01 -11.29 -12.28
N LEU A 255 3.34 -10.09 -12.77
CA LEU A 255 2.84 -8.83 -12.22
C LEU A 255 1.32 -8.72 -12.35
N HIS A 256 0.76 -9.08 -13.51
CA HIS A 256 -0.69 -9.12 -13.69
C HIS A 256 -1.33 -10.17 -12.77
N LEU A 257 -0.74 -11.36 -12.67
CA LEU A 257 -1.25 -12.43 -11.81
C LEU A 257 -1.40 -11.99 -10.35
N ILE A 258 -0.40 -11.32 -9.79
CA ILE A 258 -0.52 -10.79 -8.41
C ILE A 258 -1.52 -9.64 -8.33
N CYS A 259 -1.68 -8.83 -9.39
CA CYS A 259 -2.67 -7.76 -9.46
C CYS A 259 -4.12 -8.27 -9.44
N ARG A 260 -4.37 -9.52 -9.80
CA ARG A 260 -5.71 -10.15 -9.72
C ARG A 260 -6.13 -10.52 -8.30
N THR A 261 -5.18 -10.64 -7.38
CA THR A 261 -5.45 -11.05 -6.00
C THR A 261 -6.27 -9.98 -5.25
N PRO A 262 -7.07 -10.36 -4.24
CA PRO A 262 -7.75 -9.40 -3.36
C PRO A 262 -6.76 -8.64 -2.46
N ASP A 263 -5.54 -9.15 -2.28
CA ASP A 263 -4.52 -8.63 -1.37
C ASP A 263 -3.88 -7.31 -1.82
N ILE A 264 -4.01 -6.94 -3.09
CA ILE A 264 -3.43 -5.71 -3.65
C ILE A 264 -4.49 -4.70 -4.08
N ARG A 265 -4.26 -3.43 -3.70
CA ARG A 265 -5.07 -2.31 -4.15
C ARG A 265 -4.80 -2.03 -5.64
N LYS A 266 -5.82 -2.15 -6.48
CA LYS A 266 -5.75 -1.76 -7.89
C LYS A 266 -5.84 -0.25 -8.07
N LEU A 267 -5.21 0.25 -9.13
CA LEU A 267 -5.35 1.64 -9.58
C LEU A 267 -6.71 1.86 -10.25
N TYR A 268 -7.40 2.92 -9.87
CA TYR A 268 -8.63 3.36 -10.55
C TYR A 268 -8.33 3.84 -11.98
N LEU A 269 -9.25 3.57 -12.90
CA LEU A 269 -9.22 4.11 -14.25
C LEU A 269 -9.76 5.54 -14.26
N ARG A 270 -8.98 6.47 -14.81
CA ARG A 270 -9.44 7.81 -15.16
C ARG A 270 -10.00 7.78 -16.58
N LYS A 271 -10.79 8.81 -16.93
CA LYS A 271 -11.35 8.96 -18.28
C LYS A 271 -10.30 8.83 -19.40
N ASN A 272 -9.11 9.38 -19.20
CA ASN A 272 -8.02 9.33 -20.17
C ASN A 272 -7.21 8.03 -20.15
N ASP A 273 -7.45 7.13 -19.18
CA ASP A 273 -6.73 5.87 -19.08
C ASP A 273 -7.29 4.80 -20.00
N TYR A 274 -8.62 4.79 -20.21
CA TYR A 274 -9.30 3.73 -20.95
C TYR A 274 -8.70 3.44 -22.34
N GLY A 275 -8.31 4.47 -23.09
CA GLY A 275 -7.77 4.29 -24.44
C GLY A 275 -6.46 3.50 -24.44
N TRP A 276 -5.47 3.93 -23.65
CA TRP A 276 -4.16 3.29 -23.65
C TRP A 276 -4.17 1.95 -22.91
N VAL A 277 -4.96 1.81 -21.84
CA VAL A 277 -5.05 0.55 -21.08
C VAL A 277 -5.70 -0.54 -21.93
N ARG A 278 -6.77 -0.22 -22.69
CA ARG A 278 -7.42 -1.18 -23.60
C ARG A 278 -6.48 -1.61 -24.73
N ASN A 279 -5.73 -0.66 -25.30
CA ASN A 279 -4.74 -0.99 -26.32
C ASN A 279 -3.67 -1.92 -25.75
N LEU A 280 -3.11 -1.60 -24.58
CA LEU A 280 -2.15 -2.46 -23.91
C LEU A 280 -2.72 -3.85 -23.62
N ALA A 281 -3.96 -3.93 -23.13
CA ALA A 281 -4.63 -5.19 -22.85
C ALA A 281 -4.82 -6.05 -24.12
N SER A 282 -5.11 -5.41 -25.25
CA SER A 282 -5.26 -6.09 -26.55
C SER A 282 -3.91 -6.52 -27.13
N GLU A 283 -2.89 -5.68 -27.04
CA GLU A 283 -1.55 -5.95 -27.59
C GLU A 283 -0.82 -7.03 -26.79
N MET A 284 -1.02 -7.06 -25.47
CA MET A 284 -0.39 -8.01 -24.55
C MET A 284 -1.34 -9.13 -24.14
N GLN A 285 -2.40 -9.41 -24.91
CA GLN A 285 -3.43 -10.38 -24.53
C GLN A 285 -2.85 -11.77 -24.21
N GLU A 286 -1.81 -12.18 -24.95
CA GLU A 286 -1.12 -13.46 -24.77
C GLU A 286 -0.30 -13.53 -23.48
N GLU A 287 -0.03 -12.40 -22.81
CA GLU A 287 0.71 -12.34 -21.54
C GLU A 287 -0.16 -12.64 -20.33
N PHE A 288 -1.49 -12.51 -20.43
CA PHE A 288 -2.40 -12.62 -19.29
C PHE A 288 -2.94 -14.04 -19.11
N THR A 289 -2.89 -14.55 -17.87
CA THR A 289 -3.51 -15.85 -17.50
C THR A 289 -5.04 -15.79 -17.43
N TYR A 290 -5.62 -14.61 -17.57
CA TYR A 290 -7.05 -14.36 -17.58
C TYR A 290 -7.33 -13.07 -18.34
N SER A 291 -8.28 -13.15 -19.27
CA SER A 291 -8.80 -11.99 -20.00
C SER A 291 -10.31 -12.23 -20.19
N PRO A 292 -11.18 -11.47 -19.51
CA PRO A 292 -12.62 -11.58 -19.72
C PRO A 292 -13.01 -11.07 -21.11
N ASP A 293 -14.08 -11.62 -21.66
CA ASP A 293 -14.71 -11.06 -22.85
C ASP A 293 -15.24 -9.64 -22.51
N MET A 294 -14.98 -8.68 -23.38
CA MET A 294 -15.44 -7.29 -23.22
C MET A 294 -16.98 -7.19 -23.14
N PHE A 295 -17.70 -8.21 -23.62
CA PHE A 295 -19.15 -8.28 -23.64
C PHE A 295 -19.77 -9.09 -22.50
N ASP A 296 -18.99 -9.72 -21.62
CA ASP A 296 -19.51 -10.59 -20.55
C ASP A 296 -20.29 -9.77 -19.51
N THR A 297 -19.60 -8.89 -18.78
CA THR A 297 -20.22 -7.85 -17.93
C THR A 297 -19.28 -6.65 -17.86
N GLU A 298 -19.83 -5.43 -17.99
CA GLU A 298 -19.04 -4.19 -17.97
C GLU A 298 -18.12 -4.12 -16.74
N TYR A 299 -18.61 -4.54 -15.57
CA TYR A 299 -17.85 -4.57 -14.31
C TYR A 299 -16.62 -5.49 -14.32
N LYS A 300 -16.71 -6.71 -14.88
CA LYS A 300 -15.56 -7.63 -14.93
C LYS A 300 -14.45 -7.08 -15.81
N TYR A 301 -14.82 -6.50 -16.95
CA TYR A 301 -13.84 -5.92 -17.87
C TYR A 301 -13.19 -4.65 -17.27
N GLU A 302 -13.96 -3.82 -16.56
CA GLU A 302 -13.39 -2.67 -15.83
C GLU A 302 -12.39 -3.08 -14.73
N TRP A 303 -12.68 -4.18 -14.01
CA TRP A 303 -11.73 -4.71 -13.03
C TRP A 303 -10.46 -5.21 -13.69
N PHE A 304 -10.58 -5.99 -14.76
CA PHE A 304 -9.43 -6.46 -15.53
C PHE A 304 -8.57 -5.29 -16.04
N LEU A 305 -9.18 -4.22 -16.57
CA LEU A 305 -8.42 -3.03 -16.98
C LEU A 305 -7.70 -2.35 -15.80
N SER A 306 -8.28 -2.38 -14.60
CA SER A 306 -7.63 -1.87 -13.39
C SER A 306 -6.44 -2.75 -12.95
N GLU A 307 -6.55 -4.07 -13.12
CA GLU A 307 -5.45 -5.04 -12.92
C GLU A 307 -4.32 -4.76 -13.92
N VAL A 308 -4.63 -4.63 -15.21
CA VAL A 308 -3.67 -4.30 -16.28
C VAL A 308 -2.98 -2.96 -16.02
N LYS A 309 -3.73 -1.91 -15.65
CA LYS A 309 -3.16 -0.61 -15.31
C LYS A 309 -2.18 -0.71 -14.13
N THR A 310 -2.51 -1.50 -13.12
CA THR A 310 -1.66 -1.70 -11.93
C THR A 310 -0.40 -2.49 -12.27
N ALA A 311 -0.53 -3.56 -13.05
CA ALA A 311 0.59 -4.36 -13.53
C ALA A 311 1.54 -3.54 -14.41
N ALA A 312 1.01 -2.69 -15.29
CA ALA A 312 1.80 -1.78 -16.11
C ALA A 312 2.59 -0.75 -15.27
N MET A 313 2.01 -0.27 -14.16
CA MET A 313 2.71 0.63 -13.23
C MET A 313 3.87 -0.09 -12.53
N LEU A 314 3.64 -1.33 -12.07
CA LEU A 314 4.69 -2.16 -11.47
C LEU A 314 5.79 -2.51 -12.48
N LEU A 315 5.43 -2.72 -13.75
CA LEU A 315 6.41 -2.98 -14.81
C LEU A 315 7.26 -1.74 -15.09
N ASP A 316 6.67 -0.55 -15.15
CA ASP A 316 7.41 0.71 -15.28
C ASP A 316 8.36 0.90 -14.07
N TRP A 317 7.90 0.56 -12.87
CA TRP A 317 8.71 0.61 -11.63
C TRP A 317 9.93 -0.31 -11.69
N THR A 318 9.78 -1.58 -12.07
CA THR A 318 10.90 -2.52 -12.20
C THR A 318 11.76 -2.27 -13.45
N SER A 319 11.21 -1.58 -14.45
CA SER A 319 11.95 -1.18 -15.66
C SER A 319 12.72 0.13 -15.51
N GLU A 320 12.78 0.66 -14.29
CA GLU A 320 13.49 1.88 -13.93
C GLU A 320 12.94 3.17 -14.57
N VAL A 321 11.65 3.21 -14.91
CA VAL A 321 11.00 4.46 -15.35
C VAL A 321 10.99 5.48 -14.21
N GLN A 322 11.39 6.72 -14.50
CA GLN A 322 11.50 7.78 -13.48
C GLN A 322 10.16 8.01 -12.76
N ASP A 323 10.20 8.19 -11.43
CA ASP A 323 9.01 8.39 -10.60
C ASP A 323 8.09 9.48 -11.17
N LYS A 324 8.63 10.62 -11.61
CA LYS A 324 7.87 11.71 -12.24
C LYS A 324 7.10 11.28 -13.50
N ALA A 325 7.71 10.47 -14.35
CA ALA A 325 7.05 9.96 -15.56
C ALA A 325 5.91 8.99 -15.20
N THR A 326 6.15 8.12 -14.22
CA THR A 326 5.16 7.18 -13.67
C THR A 326 3.99 7.94 -13.02
N GLU A 327 4.26 8.92 -12.15
CA GLU A 327 3.24 9.76 -11.51
C GLU A 327 2.30 10.41 -12.54
N SER A 328 2.88 11.01 -13.59
CA SER A 328 2.13 11.63 -14.68
C SER A 328 1.29 10.61 -15.47
N LYS A 329 1.92 9.52 -15.93
CA LYS A 329 1.28 8.48 -16.74
C LYS A 329 0.09 7.86 -16.00
N PHE A 330 0.24 7.49 -14.74
CA PHE A 330 -0.77 6.75 -13.98
C PHE A 330 -1.71 7.62 -13.13
N GLY A 331 -1.35 8.88 -12.87
CA GLY A 331 -2.16 9.82 -12.09
C GLY A 331 -2.13 9.59 -10.61
N ILE A 332 -0.96 9.24 -10.08
CA ILE A 332 -0.75 8.85 -8.69
C ILE A 332 0.44 9.60 -8.10
N GLY A 333 0.60 9.60 -6.77
CA GLY A 333 1.79 10.14 -6.13
C GLY A 333 2.87 9.08 -5.89
N GLY A 334 4.13 9.49 -5.68
CA GLY A 334 5.22 8.59 -5.36
C GLY A 334 4.98 7.71 -4.12
N GLY A 335 4.18 8.18 -3.16
CA GLY A 335 3.73 7.36 -2.03
C GLY A 335 2.83 6.19 -2.43
N ASP A 336 1.97 6.38 -3.45
CA ASP A 336 1.13 5.31 -3.99
C ASP A 336 1.97 4.28 -4.76
N ILE A 337 2.95 4.74 -5.57
CA ILE A 337 3.87 3.86 -6.30
C ILE A 337 4.57 2.92 -5.32
N ARG A 338 5.17 3.47 -4.26
CA ARG A 338 5.90 2.68 -3.25
C ARG A 338 4.98 1.77 -2.45
N GLY A 339 3.82 2.27 -2.00
CA GLY A 339 2.88 1.44 -1.24
C GLY A 339 2.36 0.23 -2.04
N ILE A 340 2.09 0.42 -3.34
CA ILE A 340 1.68 -0.68 -4.22
C ILE A 340 2.86 -1.60 -4.52
N ALA A 341 4.06 -1.07 -4.76
CA ALA A 341 5.27 -1.87 -4.98
C ALA A 341 5.66 -2.72 -3.76
N ASP A 342 5.55 -2.18 -2.55
CA ASP A 342 5.80 -2.90 -1.29
C ASP A 342 4.79 -4.05 -1.11
N THR A 343 3.51 -3.80 -1.38
CA THR A 343 2.47 -4.84 -1.33
C THR A 343 2.73 -5.91 -2.40
N ALA A 344 3.06 -5.49 -3.62
CA ALA A 344 3.39 -6.38 -4.73
C ALA A 344 4.64 -7.23 -4.44
N GLN A 345 5.65 -6.68 -3.76
CA GLN A 345 6.87 -7.38 -3.35
C GLN A 345 6.53 -8.55 -2.41
N TRP A 346 5.69 -8.31 -1.40
CA TRP A 346 5.24 -9.38 -0.50
C TRP A 346 4.45 -10.46 -1.22
N ILE A 347 3.51 -10.08 -2.10
CA ILE A 347 2.71 -11.06 -2.86
C ILE A 347 3.59 -11.82 -3.86
N MET A 348 4.54 -11.16 -4.52
CA MET A 348 5.48 -11.81 -5.44
C MET A 348 6.41 -12.79 -4.71
N TYR A 349 6.83 -12.45 -3.48
CA TYR A 349 7.53 -13.39 -2.61
C TYR A 349 6.65 -14.62 -2.32
N ALA A 350 5.38 -14.43 -1.98
CA ALA A 350 4.42 -15.51 -1.81
C ALA A 350 4.27 -16.36 -3.10
N THR A 351 4.17 -15.72 -4.27
CA THR A 351 4.15 -16.38 -5.59
C THR A 351 5.36 -17.27 -5.81
N ALA A 352 6.57 -16.83 -5.48
CA ALA A 352 7.78 -17.64 -5.58
C ALA A 352 7.72 -18.88 -4.67
N ARG A 353 7.21 -18.72 -3.43
CA ARG A 353 7.05 -19.83 -2.48
C ARG A 353 5.97 -20.82 -2.92
N LEU A 354 4.85 -20.33 -3.44
CA LEU A 354 3.77 -21.15 -3.97
C LEU A 354 4.23 -21.91 -5.22
N SER A 355 4.94 -21.26 -6.14
CA SER A 355 5.52 -21.90 -7.32
C SER A 355 6.40 -23.09 -6.93
N GLY A 356 7.31 -22.91 -5.97
CA GLY A 356 8.16 -24.00 -5.50
C GLY A 356 7.39 -25.12 -4.78
N HIS A 357 6.29 -24.78 -4.13
CA HIS A 357 5.43 -25.76 -3.47
C HIS A 357 4.63 -26.62 -4.46
N VAL A 358 4.06 -26.01 -5.50
CA VAL A 358 3.27 -26.71 -6.52
C VAL A 358 4.12 -27.25 -7.68
N GLY A 359 5.43 -27.01 -7.67
CA GLY A 359 6.38 -27.57 -8.64
C GLY A 359 6.35 -26.89 -10.01
N THR A 360 5.98 -25.61 -10.11
CA THR A 360 5.99 -24.85 -11.37
C THR A 360 7.36 -24.21 -11.63
N PRO A 361 7.74 -23.92 -12.89
CA PRO A 361 9.09 -23.43 -13.24
C PRO A 361 9.37 -21.96 -12.83
N HIS A 362 8.38 -21.27 -12.26
CA HIS A 362 8.40 -19.82 -12.05
C HIS A 362 9.16 -19.33 -10.81
N THR A 363 9.62 -20.25 -9.95
CA THR A 363 10.19 -19.92 -8.63
C THR A 363 11.35 -18.93 -8.72
N LYS A 364 12.30 -19.15 -9.63
CA LYS A 364 13.47 -18.28 -9.78
C LYS A 364 13.08 -16.89 -10.30
N ARG A 365 12.26 -16.83 -11.35
CA ARG A 365 11.79 -15.56 -11.93
C ARG A 365 10.98 -14.75 -10.92
N ALA A 366 10.04 -15.37 -10.20
CA ALA A 366 9.28 -14.68 -9.15
C ALA A 366 10.19 -14.21 -7.99
N SER A 367 11.21 -14.98 -7.61
CA SER A 367 12.19 -14.56 -6.61
C SER A 367 13.02 -13.36 -7.06
N ASP A 368 13.47 -13.33 -8.31
CA ASP A 368 14.25 -12.19 -8.83
C ASP A 368 13.36 -10.95 -8.97
N LEU A 369 12.13 -11.13 -9.44
CA LEU A 369 11.15 -10.05 -9.55
C LEU A 369 10.72 -9.50 -8.18
N THR A 370 10.74 -10.31 -7.12
CA THR A 370 10.54 -9.85 -5.74
C THR A 370 11.59 -8.80 -5.35
N GLU A 371 12.87 -9.05 -5.61
CA GLU A 371 13.93 -8.09 -5.31
C GLU A 371 13.88 -6.87 -6.24
N CYS A 372 13.50 -7.06 -7.51
CA CYS A 372 13.28 -5.95 -8.44
C CYS A 372 12.14 -5.04 -7.98
N LEU A 373 11.03 -5.59 -7.49
CA LEU A 373 9.89 -4.85 -6.93
C LEU A 373 10.27 -4.08 -5.66
N LYS A 374 11.07 -4.68 -4.79
CA LYS A 374 11.55 -4.04 -3.55
C LYS A 374 12.36 -2.76 -3.84
N HIS A 375 13.18 -2.79 -4.87
CA HIS A 375 14.16 -1.73 -5.14
C HIS A 375 13.79 -0.81 -6.33
N GLY A 376 12.83 -1.21 -7.17
CA GLY A 376 12.47 -0.48 -8.39
C GLY A 376 13.58 -0.49 -9.43
N VAL A 377 14.17 -1.66 -9.65
CA VAL A 377 15.32 -1.84 -10.55
C VAL A 377 15.18 -3.06 -11.44
N LYS A 378 15.94 -3.06 -12.54
CA LYS A 378 16.17 -4.24 -13.36
C LYS A 378 17.09 -5.24 -12.65
N PRO A 379 17.05 -6.53 -13.05
CA PRO A 379 17.85 -7.58 -12.42
C PRO A 379 19.36 -7.30 -12.36
N GLU A 380 19.92 -6.60 -13.35
CA GLU A 380 21.34 -6.27 -13.42
C GLU A 380 21.84 -5.33 -12.29
N LEU A 381 20.94 -4.62 -11.60
CA LEU A 381 21.29 -3.70 -10.52
C LEU A 381 21.18 -4.32 -9.13
N LEU A 382 20.70 -5.56 -9.00
CA LEU A 382 20.40 -6.20 -7.70
C LEU A 382 21.62 -6.26 -6.78
N SER A 383 22.82 -6.47 -7.34
CA SER A 383 24.09 -6.46 -6.59
C SER A 383 24.41 -5.10 -5.97
N LEU A 384 24.04 -4.00 -6.64
CA LEU A 384 24.35 -2.65 -6.23
C LEU A 384 23.33 -2.11 -5.22
N VAL A 385 22.04 -2.37 -5.43
CA VAL A 385 20.98 -1.92 -4.51
C VAL A 385 20.93 -2.68 -3.18
N ALA A 386 21.65 -3.82 -3.10
CA ALA A 386 21.89 -4.51 -1.85
C ALA A 386 22.76 -3.70 -0.88
N ILE A 387 23.55 -2.74 -1.39
CA ILE A 387 24.38 -1.84 -0.58
C ILE A 387 23.51 -0.73 0.01
N ARG A 388 23.50 -0.58 1.33
CA ARG A 388 22.70 0.43 2.03
C ARG A 388 23.10 1.83 1.59
N GLY A 389 22.08 2.63 1.26
CA GLY A 389 22.24 4.00 0.77
C GLY A 389 22.42 4.12 -0.74
N ILE A 390 22.58 3.00 -1.45
CA ILE A 390 22.53 2.94 -2.91
C ILE A 390 21.10 2.59 -3.36
N GLY A 391 20.31 3.62 -3.68
CA GLY A 391 18.99 3.46 -4.30
C GLY A 391 19.07 3.31 -5.82
N ARG A 392 17.93 3.03 -6.47
CA ARG A 392 17.82 2.79 -7.93
C ARG A 392 18.55 3.80 -8.82
N VAL A 393 18.42 5.10 -8.55
CA VAL A 393 19.07 6.16 -9.35
C VAL A 393 20.59 6.08 -9.26
N ARG A 394 21.12 5.87 -8.05
CA ARG A 394 22.57 5.77 -7.81
C ARG A 394 23.12 4.46 -8.37
N ALA A 395 22.40 3.35 -8.19
CA ALA A 395 22.76 2.06 -8.77
C ALA A 395 22.90 2.13 -10.29
N ARG A 396 21.94 2.76 -10.99
CA ARG A 396 22.02 2.94 -12.45
C ARG A 396 23.22 3.78 -12.87
N ARG A 397 23.48 4.91 -12.20
CA ARG A 397 24.66 5.76 -12.49
C ARG A 397 25.99 5.00 -12.31
N LEU A 398 26.08 4.16 -11.27
CA LEU A 398 27.25 3.31 -11.04
C LEU A 398 27.41 2.26 -12.15
N TYR A 399 26.31 1.57 -12.48
CA TYR A 399 26.29 0.57 -13.53
C TYR A 399 26.71 1.14 -14.90
N ASP A 400 26.15 2.29 -15.28
CA ASP A 400 26.47 2.97 -16.54
C ASP A 400 27.93 3.47 -16.58
N ALA A 401 28.53 3.75 -15.42
CA ALA A 401 29.95 4.07 -15.27
C ALA A 401 30.87 2.82 -15.24
N GLY A 402 30.31 1.62 -15.39
CA GLY A 402 31.04 0.35 -15.42
C GLY A 402 31.25 -0.30 -14.04
N TYR A 403 30.67 0.24 -12.98
CA TYR A 403 30.75 -0.29 -11.62
C TYR A 403 29.53 -1.15 -11.31
N VAL A 404 29.62 -2.44 -11.68
CA VAL A 404 28.48 -3.37 -11.65
C VAL A 404 28.46 -4.31 -10.44
N THR A 405 29.54 -4.35 -9.65
CA THR A 405 29.64 -5.21 -8.46
C THR A 405 30.22 -4.45 -7.25
N PRO A 406 29.94 -4.89 -6.00
CA PRO A 406 30.55 -4.31 -4.80
C PRO A 406 32.09 -4.26 -4.86
N GLU A 407 32.73 -5.29 -5.43
CA GLU A 407 34.19 -5.35 -5.58
C GLU A 407 34.70 -4.30 -6.55
N SER A 408 33.95 -4.00 -7.61
CA SER A 408 34.30 -2.94 -8.56
C SER A 408 34.25 -1.55 -7.92
N LEU A 409 33.39 -1.34 -6.92
CA LEU A 409 33.32 -0.10 -6.14
C LEU A 409 34.54 0.01 -5.20
N LEU A 410 34.88 -1.08 -4.49
CA LEU A 410 36.06 -1.12 -3.62
C LEU A 410 37.36 -0.84 -4.40
N ALA A 411 37.52 -1.46 -5.57
CA ALA A 411 38.70 -1.28 -6.40
C ALA A 411 38.85 0.17 -6.93
N ALA A 412 37.75 0.89 -7.10
CA ALA A 412 37.75 2.27 -7.57
C ALA A 412 38.10 3.29 -6.47
N GLY A 413 37.78 2.97 -5.21
CA GLY A 413 37.98 3.84 -4.06
C GLY A 413 36.91 4.93 -3.90
N ASP A 414 36.87 5.51 -2.71
CA ASP A 414 35.82 6.46 -2.27
C ASP A 414 35.80 7.75 -3.07
N ALA A 415 36.96 8.28 -3.45
CA ALA A 415 37.07 9.49 -4.25
C ALA A 415 36.34 9.36 -5.60
N ARG A 416 36.61 8.27 -6.32
CA ARG A 416 36.07 8.06 -7.68
C ARG A 416 34.59 7.69 -7.67
N ILE A 417 34.16 6.89 -6.69
CA ILE A 417 32.73 6.60 -6.49
C ILE A 417 32.00 7.87 -6.01
N GLY A 418 32.66 8.71 -5.22
CA GLY A 418 32.15 9.98 -4.70
C GLY A 418 31.76 10.97 -5.79
N GLU A 419 32.47 10.97 -6.92
CA GLU A 419 32.12 11.79 -8.09
C GLU A 419 30.78 11.40 -8.73
N ILE A 420 30.35 10.13 -8.57
CA ILE A 420 29.14 9.59 -9.21
C ILE A 420 27.92 9.71 -8.29
N VAL A 421 28.08 9.32 -7.01
CA VAL A 421 26.96 9.19 -6.06
C VAL A 421 27.00 10.19 -4.91
N GLY A 422 28.06 11.00 -4.83
CA GLY A 422 28.31 11.95 -3.74
C GLY A 422 29.31 11.40 -2.71
N PRO A 423 30.23 12.23 -2.18
CA PRO A 423 31.33 11.77 -1.30
C PRO A 423 30.85 11.01 -0.06
N LYS A 424 29.83 11.53 0.64
CA LYS A 424 29.30 10.91 1.86
C LYS A 424 28.65 9.55 1.59
N VAL A 425 27.99 9.41 0.44
CA VAL A 425 27.36 8.16 0.04
C VAL A 425 28.41 7.11 -0.32
N ALA A 426 29.43 7.52 -1.08
CA ALA A 426 30.54 6.65 -1.46
C ALA A 426 31.30 6.10 -0.24
N GLN A 427 31.62 6.97 0.72
CA GLN A 427 32.28 6.57 1.97
C GLN A 427 31.45 5.56 2.78
N ASN A 428 30.14 5.80 2.89
CA ASN A 428 29.25 4.88 3.60
C ASN A 428 29.11 3.54 2.88
N ALA A 429 28.97 3.56 1.56
CA ALA A 429 28.84 2.36 0.74
C ALA A 429 30.10 1.49 0.81
N ILE A 430 31.29 2.07 0.63
CA ILE A 430 32.56 1.33 0.72
C ILE A 430 32.76 0.73 2.10
N ARG A 431 32.51 1.52 3.16
CA ARG A 431 32.63 1.04 4.53
C ARG A 431 31.70 -0.13 4.82
N GLU A 432 30.50 -0.14 4.24
CA GLU A 432 29.57 -1.25 4.40
C GLU A 432 30.08 -2.51 3.70
N ILE A 433 30.60 -2.39 2.48
CA ILE A 433 31.16 -3.53 1.74
C ILE A 433 32.40 -4.11 2.46
N GLU A 434 33.18 -3.29 3.17
CA GLU A 434 34.33 -3.77 3.96
C GLU A 434 33.92 -4.51 5.25
N ILE A 435 32.72 -4.27 5.78
CA ILE A 435 32.23 -4.83 7.05
C ILE A 435 31.40 -6.11 6.84
N GLY A 436 30.68 -6.20 5.71
CA GLY A 436 29.90 -7.36 5.30
C GLY A 436 30.76 -8.43 4.64
#